data_AF-A0AAC8Q236-F1
#
_entry.id   AF-A0AAC8Q236-F1
#
_cell.length_a   1.000
_cell.length_b   1.000
_cell.length_c   1.000
_cell.angle_alpha   90.00
_cell.angle_beta   90.00
_cell.angle_gamma   90.00
#
_symmetry.space_group_name_H-M   'P 1'
#
loop_
_entity.id
_entity.type
_entity.pdbx_description
1 polymer ?
#
loop_
_entity_poly.entity_id
_entity_poly.type
_entity_poly.pdbx_seq_one_letter_code
_entity_poly.pdbx_strand_id
1 'polypeptide(L)'
;MDVGQDLGSFRSVARGLLARGVPPEQVLFEEARRRQASLLETESVADVAPGPSLSVPSAFLELAERVACHRSPERWALLYRVLWRLTHGERRLLEVVSDADVYRLTSLEKAVQRDAHKMKAFVRFRRVEREGQEHFVAWHRPDHLIVPYVAPFFARRFPSMRWSILTPDACVHWDLERLTFGEGVPRSEAPEGDALEELWSAYYVSTFNPARLNVRAMRAEMPKKHWATLPEARLIPELVRKAPERTASMVAPRLEPSEASRFLPASRELPALAAAARGCRACPLHERASQTVFGEGPAPAEVMLVGEQPGDTEDREGRPFLGPAGQLLDEVLERVGLRREALYVTNAVKHFGWTGEEKQRLHAKPGRREVLACKAWLEAEVAAVRPRMIVCLGATAAQAFLGPGFRINLSRGQVFETPWAKAWMATFHPSALLRMPDERSRAEARAHFEEDLRRVVDTLRALPA
;
A
#
# COMPACT_ATOMS: atom_id res chain seq x y z
N MET A 1 -7.07 25.25 -40.59
CA MET A 1 -6.39 24.07 -41.20
C MET A 1 -7.11 22.81 -40.77
N ASP A 2 -7.54 21.98 -41.73
CA ASP A 2 -8.27 20.74 -41.44
C ASP A 2 -7.32 19.65 -40.95
N VAL A 3 -7.49 19.20 -39.71
CA VAL A 3 -6.77 18.05 -39.14
C VAL A 3 -7.78 16.96 -38.80
N GLY A 4 -7.52 15.76 -39.32
CA GLY A 4 -8.24 14.53 -38.95
C GLY A 4 -8.11 14.25 -37.45
N GLN A 5 -8.95 13.36 -36.92
CA GLN A 5 -8.87 13.01 -35.48
C GLN A 5 -7.61 12.21 -35.12
N ASP A 6 -6.81 11.81 -36.12
CA ASP A 6 -5.60 11.02 -35.99
C ASP A 6 -4.31 11.85 -36.01
N LEU A 7 -3.28 11.32 -35.36
CA LEU A 7 -1.94 11.93 -35.32
C LEU A 7 -1.27 12.00 -36.70
N GLY A 8 -1.65 11.12 -37.65
CA GLY A 8 -1.08 11.09 -38.99
C GLY A 8 -1.42 12.34 -39.79
N SER A 9 -2.68 12.75 -39.77
CA SER A 9 -3.17 13.98 -40.38
C SER A 9 -2.46 15.21 -39.78
N PHE A 10 -2.37 15.28 -38.45
CA PHE A 10 -1.63 16.36 -37.78
C PHE A 10 -0.16 16.43 -38.20
N ARG A 11 0.54 15.29 -38.27
CA ARG A 11 1.95 15.24 -38.67
C ARG A 11 2.18 15.76 -40.08
N SER A 12 1.28 15.45 -41.02
CA SER A 12 1.35 15.95 -42.39
C SER A 12 1.23 17.47 -42.42
N VAL A 13 0.19 18.01 -41.78
CA VAL A 13 -0.09 19.46 -41.71
C VAL A 13 1.03 20.21 -41.00
N ALA A 14 1.49 19.70 -39.85
CA ALA A 14 2.54 20.33 -39.05
C ALA A 14 3.88 20.41 -39.79
N ARG A 15 4.26 19.35 -40.52
CA ARG A 15 5.48 19.35 -41.37
C ARG A 15 5.39 20.40 -42.46
N GLY A 16 4.22 20.52 -43.09
CA GLY A 16 3.94 21.53 -44.10
C GLY A 16 4.09 22.96 -43.60
N LEU A 17 3.51 23.25 -42.44
CA LEU A 17 3.57 24.57 -41.80
C LEU A 17 5.00 24.92 -41.36
N LEU A 18 5.74 23.96 -40.82
CA LEU A 18 7.15 24.15 -40.43
C LEU A 18 8.05 24.41 -41.64
N ALA A 19 7.83 23.71 -42.76
CA ALA A 19 8.61 23.93 -43.98
C ALA A 19 8.42 25.33 -44.58
N ARG A 20 7.25 25.93 -44.34
CA ARG A 20 6.91 27.31 -44.75
C ARG A 20 7.28 28.38 -43.71
N GLY A 21 7.78 27.97 -42.54
CA GLY A 21 8.12 28.91 -41.48
C GLY A 21 6.92 29.68 -40.92
N VAL A 22 5.72 29.10 -40.93
CA VAL A 22 4.51 29.77 -40.41
C VAL A 22 4.51 29.72 -38.88
N PRO A 23 4.51 30.86 -38.18
CA PRO A 23 4.56 30.85 -36.72
C PRO A 23 3.21 30.43 -36.11
N PRO A 24 3.19 29.85 -34.89
CA PRO A 24 1.97 29.30 -34.28
C PRO A 24 0.81 30.29 -34.11
N GLU A 25 1.08 31.59 -33.94
CA GLU A 25 0.06 32.64 -33.82
C GLU A 25 -0.76 32.87 -35.10
N GLN A 26 -0.26 32.42 -36.25
CA GLN A 26 -0.95 32.55 -37.54
C GLN A 26 -1.74 31.30 -37.92
N VAL A 27 -1.78 30.28 -37.06
CA VAL A 27 -2.37 28.98 -37.37
C VAL A 27 -3.55 28.69 -36.45
N LEU A 28 -4.74 28.55 -37.05
CA LEU A 28 -5.93 28.00 -36.41
C LEU A 28 -6.16 26.56 -36.88
N PHE A 29 -6.16 25.63 -35.92
CA PHE A 29 -6.50 24.22 -36.15
C PHE A 29 -7.98 24.00 -35.88
N GLU A 30 -8.71 23.52 -36.89
CA GLU A 30 -10.12 23.15 -36.78
C GLU A 30 -10.29 21.66 -37.10
N GLU A 31 -11.12 20.97 -36.33
CA GLU A 31 -11.48 19.59 -36.61
C GLU A 31 -12.58 19.55 -37.66
N ALA A 32 -12.39 18.76 -38.73
CA ALA A 32 -13.30 18.70 -39.88
C ALA A 32 -14.78 18.40 -39.53
N ARG A 33 -15.06 17.80 -38.36
CA ARG A 33 -16.43 17.52 -37.87
C ARG A 33 -17.19 18.75 -37.34
N ARG A 34 -16.54 19.90 -37.14
CA ARG A 34 -17.09 21.09 -36.47
C ARG A 34 -17.38 22.29 -37.39
N ARG A 35 -17.40 22.12 -38.72
CA ARG A 35 -17.73 23.23 -39.63
C ARG A 35 -19.15 23.78 -39.35
N GLN A 36 -19.22 24.94 -38.71
CA GLN A 36 -20.16 25.98 -39.10
C GLN A 36 -19.46 26.80 -40.20
N ALA A 37 -20.16 27.09 -41.30
CA ALA A 37 -19.60 27.82 -42.42
C ALA A 37 -19.11 29.20 -41.94
N SER A 38 -17.78 29.37 -41.84
CA SER A 38 -17.17 30.66 -41.53
C SER A 38 -17.13 31.52 -42.80
N LEU A 39 -17.47 32.80 -42.66
CA LEU A 39 -17.72 33.78 -43.74
C LEU A 39 -16.44 34.51 -44.20
N LEU A 40 -15.26 34.05 -43.77
CA LEU A 40 -13.96 34.65 -44.07
C LEU A 40 -13.16 33.73 -44.99
N GLU A 41 -12.49 34.30 -46.00
CA GLU A 41 -11.58 33.60 -46.91
C GLU A 41 -10.35 33.08 -46.14
N THR A 42 -10.47 31.89 -45.55
CA THR A 42 -9.33 31.07 -45.13
C THR A 42 -8.84 30.25 -46.32
N GLU A 43 -7.61 30.48 -46.76
CA GLU A 43 -6.94 29.57 -47.70
C GLU A 43 -6.89 28.17 -47.10
N SER A 44 -7.74 27.27 -47.61
CA SER A 44 -7.74 25.85 -47.27
C SER A 44 -6.54 25.21 -47.96
N VAL A 45 -5.41 25.17 -47.27
CA VAL A 45 -4.22 24.45 -47.78
C VAL A 45 -4.42 22.94 -47.57
N ALA A 46 -5.27 22.34 -48.39
CA ALA A 46 -5.58 20.91 -48.36
C ALA A 46 -4.53 20.03 -49.05
N ASP A 47 -3.56 20.60 -49.77
CA ASP A 47 -2.46 19.86 -50.39
C ASP A 47 -1.13 20.45 -49.97
N VAL A 48 -0.49 19.85 -48.96
CA VAL A 48 0.87 20.20 -48.56
C VAL A 48 1.82 19.07 -48.90
N ALA A 49 2.72 19.32 -49.86
CA ALA A 49 3.82 18.42 -50.18
C ALA A 49 4.74 18.24 -48.94
N PRO A 50 5.25 17.03 -48.68
CA PRO A 50 6.08 16.78 -47.51
C PRO A 50 7.40 17.57 -47.58
N GLY A 51 7.55 18.54 -46.68
CA GLY A 51 8.81 19.25 -46.45
C GLY A 51 9.88 18.36 -45.79
N PRO A 52 11.12 18.88 -45.64
CA PRO A 52 12.28 18.10 -45.21
C PRO A 52 12.10 17.45 -43.82
N SER A 53 12.79 16.32 -43.60
CA SER A 53 12.73 15.57 -42.34
C SER A 53 13.36 16.36 -41.20
N LEU A 54 12.51 16.92 -40.34
CA LEU A 54 12.92 17.58 -39.09
C LEU A 54 13.25 16.52 -38.03
N SER A 55 14.38 16.71 -37.34
CA SER A 55 14.79 15.89 -36.20
C SER A 55 14.11 16.39 -34.93
N VAL A 56 13.27 15.55 -34.33
CA VAL A 56 12.48 15.86 -33.13
C VAL A 56 12.75 14.78 -32.08
N PRO A 57 12.86 15.12 -30.76
CA PRO A 57 13.07 14.12 -29.72
C PRO A 57 11.98 13.05 -29.69
N SER A 58 12.35 11.79 -29.44
CA SER A 58 11.40 10.67 -29.30
C SER A 58 10.38 10.90 -28.18
N ALA A 59 10.81 11.53 -27.08
CA ALA A 59 9.93 11.90 -25.97
C ALA A 59 8.77 12.81 -26.40
N PHE A 60 8.99 13.71 -27.36
CA PHE A 60 7.91 14.54 -27.91
C PHE A 60 6.91 13.69 -28.71
N LEU A 61 7.39 12.72 -29.49
CA LEU A 61 6.52 11.87 -30.32
C LEU A 61 5.61 11.00 -29.45
N GLU A 62 6.15 10.41 -28.38
CA GLU A 62 5.36 9.64 -27.40
C GLU A 62 4.32 10.52 -26.69
N LEU A 63 4.71 11.73 -26.31
CA LEU A 63 3.79 12.69 -25.69
C LEU A 63 2.70 13.12 -26.67
N ALA A 64 3.05 13.40 -27.93
CA ALA A 64 2.12 13.79 -28.97
C ALA A 64 1.09 12.69 -29.26
N GLU A 65 1.52 11.43 -29.28
CA GLU A 65 0.62 10.28 -29.44
C GLU A 65 -0.43 10.21 -28.31
N ARG A 66 -0.01 10.44 -27.07
CA ARG A 66 -0.93 10.45 -25.91
C ARG A 66 -1.83 11.67 -25.93
N VAL A 67 -1.30 12.86 -26.19
CA VAL A 67 -2.08 14.11 -26.19
C VAL A 67 -3.08 14.16 -27.35
N ALA A 68 -2.77 13.54 -28.49
CA ALA A 68 -3.69 13.43 -29.63
C ALA A 68 -5.02 12.75 -29.25
N CYS A 69 -4.99 11.80 -28.32
CA CYS A 69 -6.18 11.13 -27.80
C CYS A 69 -7.07 12.04 -26.93
N HIS A 70 -6.60 13.19 -26.45
CA HIS A 70 -7.39 14.08 -25.60
C HIS A 70 -8.52 14.76 -26.40
N ARG A 71 -9.68 15.04 -25.79
CA ARG A 71 -10.80 15.74 -26.47
C ARG A 71 -10.66 17.27 -26.58
N SER A 72 -9.52 17.84 -26.18
CA SER A 72 -9.41 19.31 -26.09
C SER A 72 -9.20 19.87 -27.49
N PRO A 73 -9.96 20.88 -27.94
CA PRO A 73 -9.76 21.47 -29.27
C PRO A 73 -8.39 22.17 -29.40
N GLU A 74 -7.84 22.66 -28.29
CA GLU A 74 -6.54 23.35 -28.25
C GLU A 74 -5.35 22.41 -28.44
N ARG A 75 -5.54 21.09 -28.37
CA ARG A 75 -4.43 20.12 -28.31
C ARG A 75 -3.51 20.22 -29.53
N TRP A 76 -4.06 20.44 -30.72
CA TRP A 76 -3.29 20.52 -31.96
C TRP A 76 -2.48 21.82 -32.04
N ALA A 77 -3.07 22.94 -31.63
CA ALA A 77 -2.37 24.22 -31.54
C ALA A 77 -1.22 24.17 -30.51
N LEU A 78 -1.46 23.53 -29.36
CA LEU A 78 -0.43 23.35 -28.32
C LEU A 78 0.70 22.43 -28.79
N LEU A 79 0.38 21.31 -29.44
CA LEU A 79 1.40 20.42 -30.00
C LEU A 79 2.22 21.11 -31.08
N TYR A 80 1.59 21.92 -31.93
CA TYR A 80 2.30 22.68 -32.96
C TYR A 80 3.20 23.77 -32.36
N ARG A 81 2.73 24.51 -31.35
CA ARG A 81 3.52 25.54 -30.67
C ARG A 81 4.78 24.97 -30.02
N VAL A 82 4.66 23.85 -29.32
CA VAL A 82 5.81 23.17 -28.71
C VAL A 82 6.73 22.58 -29.76
N LEU A 83 6.18 21.99 -30.83
CA LEU A 83 6.98 21.50 -31.97
C LEU A 83 7.78 22.64 -32.63
N TRP A 84 7.17 23.80 -32.84
CA TRP A 84 7.82 24.99 -33.39
C TRP A 84 8.97 25.48 -32.50
N ARG A 85 8.76 25.58 -31.18
CA ARG A 85 9.80 25.99 -30.23
C ARG A 85 10.97 24.99 -30.18
N LEU A 86 10.68 23.69 -30.23
CA LEU A 86 11.69 22.63 -30.28
C LEU A 86 12.57 22.73 -31.54
N THR A 87 12.00 23.11 -32.69
CA THR A 87 12.74 23.24 -33.95
C THR A 87 13.45 24.59 -34.10
N HIS A 88 13.00 25.65 -33.41
CA HIS A 88 13.53 27.01 -33.50
C HIS A 88 14.47 27.43 -32.35
N GLY A 89 15.12 26.46 -31.70
CA GLY A 89 16.25 26.72 -30.79
C GLY A 89 16.10 26.14 -29.38
N GLU A 90 14.89 25.82 -28.93
CA GLU A 90 14.64 25.35 -27.57
C GLU A 90 14.66 23.80 -27.47
N ARG A 91 15.79 23.17 -27.82
CA ARG A 91 15.88 21.69 -27.91
C ARG A 91 15.60 20.92 -26.61
N ARG A 92 15.78 21.56 -25.45
CA ARG A 92 15.56 20.97 -24.11
C ARG A 92 14.27 21.48 -23.43
N LEU A 93 13.34 22.07 -24.19
CA LEU A 93 12.09 22.63 -23.66
C LEU A 93 11.32 21.63 -22.79
N LEU A 94 11.25 20.35 -23.19
CA LEU A 94 10.51 19.31 -22.45
C LEU A 94 11.08 19.00 -21.06
N GLU A 95 12.32 19.40 -20.75
CA GLU A 95 12.92 19.24 -19.42
C GLU A 95 12.49 20.37 -18.45
N VAL A 96 11.98 21.48 -18.98
CA VAL A 96 11.58 22.67 -18.22
C VAL A 96 10.13 22.53 -17.77
N VAL A 97 9.91 21.85 -16.65
CA VAL A 97 8.56 21.58 -16.10
C VAL A 97 7.79 22.86 -15.72
N SER A 98 8.51 23.96 -15.47
CA SER A 98 7.92 25.27 -15.15
C SER A 98 7.39 26.04 -16.36
N ASP A 99 7.69 25.60 -17.59
CA ASP A 99 7.17 26.24 -18.80
C ASP A 99 5.66 26.00 -18.93
N ALA A 100 4.92 27.05 -19.30
CA ALA A 100 3.45 26.99 -19.35
C ALA A 100 2.93 26.00 -20.39
N ASP A 101 3.60 25.85 -21.53
CA ASP A 101 3.20 24.95 -22.61
C ASP A 101 3.48 23.50 -22.23
N VAL A 102 4.66 23.24 -21.65
CA VAL A 102 5.06 21.92 -21.16
C VAL A 102 4.10 21.47 -20.05
N TYR A 103 3.83 22.34 -19.07
CA TYR A 103 2.88 22.04 -18.00
C TYR A 103 1.49 21.69 -18.52
N ARG A 104 0.99 22.45 -19.51
CA ARG A 104 -0.31 22.20 -20.13
C ARG A 104 -0.32 20.87 -20.88
N LEU A 105 0.71 20.58 -21.67
CA LEU A 105 0.86 19.32 -22.39
C LEU A 105 0.91 18.11 -21.44
N THR A 106 1.73 18.17 -20.39
CA THR A 106 1.82 17.10 -19.38
C THR A 106 0.50 16.92 -18.64
N SER A 107 -0.27 17.98 -18.42
CA SER A 107 -1.59 17.90 -17.80
C SER A 107 -2.60 17.16 -18.69
N LEU A 108 -2.61 17.44 -20.00
CA LEU A 108 -3.44 16.72 -20.97
C LEU A 108 -3.02 15.25 -21.07
N GLU A 109 -1.72 14.98 -21.13
CA GLU A 109 -1.18 13.61 -21.14
C GLU A 109 -1.64 12.82 -19.91
N LYS A 110 -1.50 13.38 -18.71
CA LYS A 110 -1.95 12.75 -17.46
C LYS A 110 -3.45 12.47 -17.44
N ALA A 111 -4.27 13.32 -18.06
CA ALA A 111 -5.71 13.07 -18.18
C ALA A 111 -5.98 11.84 -19.06
N VAL A 112 -5.33 11.75 -20.23
CA VAL A 112 -5.44 10.60 -21.13
C VAL A 112 -4.93 9.31 -20.48
N GLN A 113 -3.78 9.36 -19.80
CA GLN A 113 -3.24 8.18 -19.12
C GLN A 113 -4.16 7.67 -18.00
N ARG A 114 -4.78 8.57 -17.23
CA ARG A 114 -5.76 8.18 -16.20
C ARG A 114 -6.98 7.51 -16.82
N ASP A 115 -7.50 8.04 -17.93
CA ASP A 115 -8.63 7.45 -18.64
C ASP A 115 -8.26 6.07 -19.22
N ALA A 116 -7.08 5.95 -19.82
CA ALA A 116 -6.56 4.68 -20.32
C ALA A 116 -6.39 3.64 -19.21
N HIS A 117 -5.90 4.04 -18.03
CA HIS A 117 -5.81 3.17 -16.87
C HIS A 117 -7.20 2.69 -16.42
N LYS A 118 -8.18 3.60 -16.36
CA LYS A 118 -9.58 3.26 -16.02
C LYS A 118 -10.18 2.27 -17.00
N MET A 119 -10.01 2.48 -18.31
CA MET A 119 -10.51 1.53 -19.31
C MET A 119 -9.91 0.14 -19.09
N LYS A 120 -8.58 0.04 -18.89
CA LYS A 120 -7.91 -1.24 -18.61
C LYS A 120 -8.41 -1.91 -17.32
N ALA A 121 -8.68 -1.13 -16.28
CA ALA A 121 -9.10 -1.63 -14.98
C ALA A 121 -10.59 -2.03 -14.92
N PHE A 122 -11.46 -1.33 -15.65
CA PHE A 122 -12.92 -1.42 -15.48
C PHE A 122 -13.67 -2.00 -16.67
N VAL A 123 -13.04 -2.19 -17.84
CA VAL A 123 -13.66 -2.96 -18.93
C VAL A 123 -13.92 -4.38 -18.46
N ARG A 124 -15.16 -4.83 -18.59
CA ARG A 124 -15.61 -6.19 -18.27
C ARG A 124 -16.29 -6.77 -19.48
N PHE A 125 -15.82 -7.92 -19.90
CA PHE A 125 -16.36 -8.65 -21.03
C PHE A 125 -17.55 -9.49 -20.57
N ARG A 126 -18.63 -9.43 -21.36
CA ARG A 126 -19.83 -10.24 -21.22
C ARG A 126 -19.85 -11.27 -22.33
N ARG A 127 -20.13 -12.53 -22.01
CA ARG A 127 -20.25 -13.59 -23.01
C ARG A 127 -21.59 -13.42 -23.74
N VAL A 128 -21.55 -13.50 -25.06
CA VAL A 128 -22.70 -13.45 -25.95
C VAL A 128 -22.49 -14.51 -27.01
N GLU A 129 -23.51 -15.32 -27.28
CA GLU A 129 -23.45 -16.30 -28.37
C GLU A 129 -23.87 -15.62 -29.67
N ARG A 130 -22.95 -15.58 -30.65
CA ARG A 130 -23.20 -15.00 -31.96
C ARG A 130 -22.84 -16.05 -33.01
N GLU A 131 -23.82 -16.44 -33.83
CA GLU A 131 -23.64 -17.41 -34.92
C GLU A 131 -23.03 -18.76 -34.46
N GLY A 132 -23.40 -19.21 -33.25
CA GLY A 132 -22.90 -20.48 -32.68
C GLY A 132 -21.47 -20.43 -32.14
N GLN A 133 -20.87 -19.23 -32.04
CA GLN A 133 -19.54 -19.01 -31.47
C GLN A 133 -19.60 -18.09 -30.25
N GLU A 134 -18.70 -18.31 -29.29
CA GLU A 134 -18.59 -17.48 -28.09
C GLU A 134 -17.93 -16.14 -28.43
N HIS A 135 -18.66 -15.05 -28.24
CA HIS A 135 -18.19 -13.68 -28.46
C HIS A 135 -18.27 -12.88 -27.17
N PHE A 136 -17.20 -12.18 -26.81
CA PHE A 136 -17.12 -11.38 -25.60
C PHE A 136 -17.33 -9.89 -25.87
N VAL A 137 -18.42 -9.29 -25.39
CA VAL A 137 -18.76 -7.88 -25.65
C VAL A 137 -18.63 -7.07 -24.36
N ALA A 138 -17.97 -5.92 -24.42
CA ALA A 138 -17.90 -4.96 -23.34
C ALA A 138 -18.33 -3.58 -23.82
N TRP A 139 -19.03 -2.82 -22.96
CA TRP A 139 -19.32 -1.41 -23.24
C TRP A 139 -18.60 -0.50 -22.25
N HIS A 140 -17.94 0.55 -22.73
CA HIS A 140 -17.23 1.51 -21.91
C HIS A 140 -17.41 2.94 -22.44
N ARG A 141 -17.52 3.91 -21.53
CA ARG A 141 -17.57 5.33 -21.88
C ARG A 141 -16.26 6.02 -21.49
N PRO A 142 -15.32 6.18 -22.42
CA PRO A 142 -14.07 6.89 -22.15
C PRO A 142 -14.30 8.41 -22.14
N ASP A 143 -13.54 9.11 -21.28
CA ASP A 143 -13.53 10.57 -21.25
C ASP A 143 -12.76 11.15 -22.45
N HIS A 144 -11.87 10.37 -23.06
CA HIS A 144 -11.00 10.74 -24.16
C HIS A 144 -11.05 9.72 -25.32
N LEU A 145 -10.44 10.04 -26.47
CA LEU A 145 -10.40 9.20 -27.67
C LEU A 145 -9.30 8.12 -27.55
N ILE A 146 -9.39 7.29 -26.51
CA ILE A 146 -8.33 6.34 -26.10
C ILE A 146 -8.45 4.95 -26.71
N VAL A 147 -9.53 4.66 -27.44
CA VAL A 147 -9.84 3.30 -27.93
C VAL A 147 -8.70 2.73 -28.80
N PRO A 148 -8.16 3.46 -29.80
CA PRO A 148 -7.02 2.96 -30.59
C PRO A 148 -5.76 2.75 -29.76
N TYR A 149 -5.53 3.59 -28.76
CA TYR A 149 -4.37 3.53 -27.88
C TYR A 149 -4.41 2.33 -26.92
N VAL A 150 -5.59 1.99 -26.40
CA VAL A 150 -5.75 0.94 -25.39
C VAL A 150 -6.04 -0.43 -26.01
N ALA A 151 -6.66 -0.50 -27.20
CA ALA A 151 -7.04 -1.77 -27.82
C ALA A 151 -5.91 -2.83 -27.93
N PRO A 152 -4.65 -2.47 -28.30
CA PRO A 152 -3.56 -3.44 -28.36
C PRO A 152 -3.23 -4.12 -27.01
N PHE A 153 -3.51 -3.46 -25.89
CA PHE A 153 -3.34 -4.05 -24.56
C PHE A 153 -4.30 -5.23 -24.35
N PHE A 154 -5.57 -5.07 -24.75
CA PHE A 154 -6.57 -6.14 -24.62
C PHE A 154 -6.28 -7.30 -25.57
N ALA A 155 -5.82 -7.03 -26.80
CA ALA A 155 -5.45 -8.09 -27.76
C ALA A 155 -4.31 -8.98 -27.22
N ARG A 156 -3.28 -8.37 -26.63
CA ARG A 156 -2.18 -9.13 -25.98
C ARG A 156 -2.62 -9.88 -24.73
N ARG A 157 -3.53 -9.30 -23.94
CA ARG A 157 -3.97 -9.88 -22.66
C ARG A 157 -4.96 -11.02 -22.84
N PHE A 158 -5.74 -10.97 -23.92
CA PHE A 158 -6.83 -11.89 -24.24
C PHE A 158 -6.72 -12.37 -25.70
N PRO A 159 -5.62 -13.06 -26.08
CA PRO A 159 -5.39 -13.44 -27.47
C PRO A 159 -6.32 -14.56 -27.95
N SER A 160 -6.78 -15.41 -27.04
CA SER A 160 -7.57 -16.62 -27.32
C SER A 160 -9.09 -16.42 -27.30
N MET A 161 -9.56 -15.16 -27.20
CA MET A 161 -10.99 -14.85 -27.09
C MET A 161 -11.39 -13.85 -28.17
N ARG A 162 -12.50 -14.07 -28.87
CA ARG A 162 -13.08 -13.07 -29.79
C ARG A 162 -13.83 -12.04 -28.97
N TRP A 163 -13.46 -10.76 -29.10
CA TRP A 163 -14.07 -9.72 -28.27
C TRP A 163 -14.33 -8.41 -28.99
N SER A 164 -15.31 -7.67 -28.47
CA SER A 164 -15.70 -6.34 -28.95
C SER A 164 -15.76 -5.37 -27.77
N ILE A 165 -15.10 -4.21 -27.88
CA ILE A 165 -15.28 -3.10 -26.94
C ILE A 165 -16.05 -2.00 -27.66
N LEU A 166 -17.27 -1.76 -27.20
CA LEU A 166 -18.19 -0.77 -27.71
C LEU A 166 -18.02 0.53 -26.91
N THR A 167 -17.84 1.64 -27.60
CA THR A 167 -17.84 2.98 -26.97
C THR A 167 -18.68 3.94 -27.82
N PRO A 168 -19.11 5.09 -27.25
CA PRO A 168 -19.90 6.06 -27.98
C PRO A 168 -19.21 6.70 -29.20
N ASP A 169 -17.88 6.71 -29.25
CA ASP A 169 -17.12 7.42 -30.29
C ASP A 169 -16.48 6.47 -31.31
N ALA A 170 -15.99 5.32 -30.84
CA ALA A 170 -15.38 4.30 -31.69
C ALA A 170 -15.52 2.91 -31.05
N CYS A 171 -15.85 1.91 -31.85
CA CYS A 171 -15.85 0.51 -31.42
C CYS A 171 -14.58 -0.18 -31.91
N VAL A 172 -14.16 -1.22 -31.19
CA VAL A 172 -13.03 -2.05 -31.60
C VAL A 172 -13.38 -3.52 -31.45
N HIS A 173 -12.99 -4.32 -32.44
CA HIS A 173 -13.24 -5.74 -32.50
C HIS A 173 -11.93 -6.50 -32.72
N TRP A 174 -11.77 -7.62 -32.00
CA TRP A 174 -10.66 -8.54 -32.11
C TRP A 174 -11.17 -9.90 -32.58
N ASP A 175 -10.71 -10.34 -33.75
CA ASP A 175 -11.12 -11.56 -34.44
C ASP A 175 -10.13 -12.74 -34.27
N LEU A 176 -9.19 -12.60 -33.32
CA LEU A 176 -8.02 -13.47 -33.05
C LEU A 176 -6.78 -13.19 -33.91
N GLU A 177 -6.90 -12.40 -34.97
CA GLU A 177 -5.77 -12.09 -35.87
C GLU A 177 -5.49 -10.58 -35.94
N ARG A 178 -6.52 -9.75 -35.99
CA ARG A 178 -6.41 -8.30 -36.20
C ARG A 178 -7.43 -7.51 -35.38
N LEU A 179 -7.05 -6.26 -35.10
CA LEU A 179 -7.95 -5.25 -34.54
C LEU A 179 -8.66 -4.52 -35.68
N THR A 180 -9.98 -4.51 -35.66
CA THR A 180 -10.82 -3.72 -36.57
C THR A 180 -11.55 -2.65 -35.79
N PHE A 181 -11.54 -1.42 -36.31
CA PHE A 181 -12.18 -0.26 -35.68
C PHE A 181 -13.43 0.12 -36.46
N GLY A 182 -14.53 0.40 -35.75
CA GLY A 182 -15.81 0.79 -36.32
C GLY A 182 -16.38 2.04 -35.66
N GLU A 183 -17.53 2.48 -36.13
CA GLU A 183 -18.23 3.64 -35.59
C GLU A 183 -18.69 3.41 -34.14
N GLY A 184 -18.85 4.51 -33.39
CA GLY A 184 -19.31 4.47 -32.02
C GLY A 184 -20.77 4.01 -31.91
N VAL A 185 -21.06 3.22 -30.87
CA VAL A 185 -22.37 2.62 -30.63
C VAL A 185 -22.95 3.14 -29.31
N PRO A 186 -24.22 3.61 -29.28
CA PRO A 186 -24.86 4.05 -28.04
C PRO A 186 -25.10 2.87 -27.08
N ARG A 187 -25.23 3.17 -25.78
CA ARG A 187 -25.38 2.15 -24.73
C ARG A 187 -26.59 1.22 -24.94
N SER A 188 -27.66 1.72 -25.55
CA SER A 188 -28.92 1.00 -25.78
C SER A 188 -28.77 -0.26 -26.63
N GLU A 189 -27.68 -0.38 -27.38
CA GLU A 189 -27.42 -1.51 -28.27
C GLU A 189 -26.44 -2.54 -27.65
N ALA A 190 -26.02 -2.34 -26.40
CA ALA A 190 -25.17 -3.29 -25.68
C ALA A 190 -26.00 -4.39 -25.00
N PRO A 191 -25.59 -5.68 -25.07
CA PRO A 191 -26.36 -6.78 -24.49
C PRO A 191 -26.52 -6.67 -22.96
N GLU A 192 -27.74 -6.97 -22.47
CA GLU A 192 -28.11 -6.97 -21.05
C GLU A 192 -28.16 -8.38 -20.45
N GLY A 193 -27.51 -8.55 -19.29
CA GLY A 193 -27.57 -9.73 -18.40
C GLY A 193 -26.57 -10.86 -18.72
N ASP A 194 -25.87 -11.39 -17.71
CA ASP A 194 -25.53 -12.83 -17.60
C ASP A 194 -24.97 -13.24 -16.22
N ALA A 195 -25.08 -14.54 -15.90
CA ALA A 195 -24.73 -15.30 -14.69
C ALA A 195 -23.31 -15.15 -14.13
N LEU A 196 -22.38 -14.55 -14.89
CA LEU A 196 -21.03 -14.21 -14.43
C LEU A 196 -21.01 -13.09 -13.37
N GLU A 197 -22.09 -12.28 -13.29
CA GLU A 197 -22.21 -11.23 -12.28
C GLU A 197 -22.28 -11.80 -10.85
N GLU A 198 -22.89 -12.96 -10.63
CA GLU A 198 -22.99 -13.59 -9.29
C GLU A 198 -21.65 -14.14 -8.82
N LEU A 199 -20.92 -14.85 -9.68
CA LEU A 199 -19.60 -15.39 -9.38
C LEU A 199 -18.58 -14.28 -9.09
N TRP A 200 -18.61 -13.20 -9.89
CA TRP A 200 -17.75 -12.04 -9.69
C TRP A 200 -18.14 -11.23 -8.44
N SER A 201 -19.44 -11.09 -8.17
CA SER A 201 -19.94 -10.47 -6.93
C SER A 201 -19.49 -11.24 -5.69
N ALA A 202 -19.56 -12.57 -5.71
CA ALA A 202 -19.06 -13.43 -4.65
C ALA A 202 -17.53 -13.33 -4.48
N TYR A 203 -16.78 -13.27 -5.59
CA TYR A 203 -15.34 -13.01 -5.56
C TYR A 203 -15.00 -11.63 -4.98
N TYR A 204 -15.75 -10.58 -5.34
CA TYR A 204 -15.53 -9.24 -4.83
C TYR A 204 -15.82 -9.13 -3.33
N VAL A 205 -16.92 -9.73 -2.86
CA VAL A 205 -17.28 -9.77 -1.43
C VAL A 205 -16.24 -10.54 -0.61
N SER A 206 -15.70 -11.64 -1.15
CA SER A 206 -14.69 -12.47 -0.47
C SER A 206 -13.30 -11.82 -0.44
N THR A 207 -12.94 -11.03 -1.46
CA THR A 207 -11.64 -10.33 -1.52
C THR A 207 -11.66 -8.92 -0.94
N PHE A 208 -12.84 -8.34 -0.69
CA PHE A 208 -12.99 -7.01 -0.06
C PHE A 208 -12.34 -6.96 1.32
N ASN A 209 -11.31 -6.12 1.47
CA ASN A 209 -10.62 -5.92 2.73
C ASN A 209 -11.21 -4.72 3.50
N PRO A 210 -12.02 -4.95 4.54
CA PRO A 210 -12.69 -3.87 5.27
C PRO A 210 -11.69 -2.95 6.00
N ALA A 211 -10.51 -3.46 6.37
CA ALA A 211 -9.47 -2.66 7.05
C ALA A 211 -8.71 -1.70 6.13
N ARG A 212 -8.85 -1.83 4.80
CA ARG A 212 -8.25 -0.92 3.81
C ARG A 212 -9.28 -0.01 3.14
N LEU A 213 -10.51 0.01 3.63
CA LEU A 213 -11.58 0.81 3.06
C LEU A 213 -11.30 2.31 3.25
N ASN A 214 -11.07 3.01 2.14
CA ASN A 214 -11.05 4.47 2.10
C ASN A 214 -12.16 4.96 1.16
N VAL A 215 -13.28 5.41 1.75
CA VAL A 215 -14.47 5.82 0.99
C VAL A 215 -14.18 7.04 0.10
N ARG A 216 -13.29 7.94 0.52
CA ARG A 216 -12.90 9.12 -0.27
C ARG A 216 -12.10 8.73 -1.51
N ALA A 217 -11.09 7.88 -1.35
CA ALA A 217 -10.29 7.36 -2.46
C ALA A 217 -11.14 6.50 -3.40
N MET A 218 -12.01 5.64 -2.85
CA MET A 218 -12.93 4.81 -3.64
C MET A 218 -13.87 5.66 -4.50
N ARG A 219 -14.44 6.75 -3.96
CA ARG A 219 -15.29 7.68 -4.74
C ARG A 219 -14.53 8.47 -5.81
N ALA A 220 -13.23 8.74 -5.59
CA ALA A 220 -12.38 9.43 -6.55
C ALA A 220 -11.98 8.50 -7.73
N GLU A 221 -11.65 7.25 -7.43
CA GLU A 221 -11.25 6.24 -8.42
C GLU A 221 -12.46 5.60 -9.14
N MET A 222 -13.62 5.57 -8.50
CA MET A 222 -14.88 5.06 -9.07
C MET A 222 -15.98 6.13 -9.08
N PRO A 223 -15.94 7.09 -10.04
CA PRO A 223 -16.99 8.08 -10.20
C PRO A 223 -18.37 7.46 -10.43
N LYS A 224 -19.42 8.07 -9.85
CA LYS A 224 -20.82 7.59 -9.91
C LYS A 224 -21.32 7.25 -11.31
N LYS A 225 -20.80 7.93 -12.35
CA LYS A 225 -21.16 7.68 -13.76
C LYS A 225 -20.86 6.25 -14.25
N HIS A 226 -19.91 5.54 -13.63
CA HIS A 226 -19.55 4.17 -14.00
C HIS A 226 -20.26 3.10 -13.16
N TRP A 227 -21.04 3.49 -12.14
CA TRP A 227 -21.65 2.52 -11.22
C TRP A 227 -22.72 1.68 -11.90
N ALA A 228 -23.41 2.23 -12.90
CA ALA A 228 -24.42 1.52 -13.67
C ALA A 228 -23.87 0.40 -14.58
N THR A 229 -22.54 0.24 -14.68
CA THR A 229 -21.90 -0.84 -15.46
C THR A 229 -21.13 -1.82 -14.57
N LEU A 230 -21.18 -1.65 -13.24
CA LEU A 230 -20.41 -2.44 -12.28
C LEU A 230 -21.36 -3.22 -11.36
N PRO A 231 -21.38 -4.57 -11.43
CA PRO A 231 -22.22 -5.38 -10.54
C PRO A 231 -21.87 -5.17 -9.06
N GLU A 232 -20.58 -5.02 -8.74
CA GLU A 232 -20.07 -4.77 -7.38
C GLU A 232 -20.58 -3.46 -6.79
N ALA A 233 -20.91 -2.46 -7.63
CA ALA A 233 -21.39 -1.17 -7.13
C ALA A 233 -22.69 -1.30 -6.32
N ARG A 234 -23.48 -2.36 -6.56
CA ARG A 234 -24.67 -2.71 -5.76
C ARG A 234 -24.31 -3.24 -4.37
N LEU A 235 -23.14 -3.88 -4.23
CA LEU A 235 -22.66 -4.50 -2.97
C LEU A 235 -21.90 -3.51 -2.09
N ILE A 236 -21.29 -2.48 -2.69
CA ILE A 236 -20.47 -1.47 -1.99
C ILE A 236 -21.19 -0.85 -0.78
N PRO A 237 -22.47 -0.40 -0.86
CA PRO A 237 -23.15 0.20 0.30
C PRO A 237 -23.22 -0.74 1.50
N GLU A 238 -23.53 -2.02 1.27
CA GLU A 238 -23.61 -3.01 2.34
C GLU A 238 -22.23 -3.40 2.88
N LEU A 239 -21.23 -3.55 2.00
CA LEU A 239 -19.84 -3.82 2.38
C LEU A 239 -19.25 -2.68 3.21
N VAL A 240 -19.52 -1.42 2.85
CA VAL A 240 -19.12 -0.23 3.61
C VAL A 240 -19.81 -0.19 4.97
N ARG A 241 -21.12 -0.50 5.03
CA ARG A 241 -21.89 -0.54 6.27
C ARG A 241 -21.38 -1.63 7.23
N LYS A 242 -21.05 -2.81 6.72
CA LYS A 242 -20.54 -3.96 7.50
C LYS A 242 -19.03 -3.88 7.77
N ALA A 243 -18.30 -2.96 7.14
CA ALA A 243 -16.84 -2.86 7.30
C ALA A 243 -16.40 -2.60 8.75
N PRO A 244 -17.01 -1.67 9.52
CA PRO A 244 -16.61 -1.43 10.92
C PRO A 244 -16.76 -2.69 11.80
N GLU A 245 -17.86 -3.42 11.67
CA GLU A 245 -18.10 -4.67 12.42
C GLU A 245 -17.14 -5.79 12.01
N ARG A 246 -16.88 -5.96 10.70
CA ARG A 246 -15.89 -6.93 10.20
C ARG A 246 -14.47 -6.58 10.61
N THR A 247 -14.10 -5.29 10.61
CA THR A 247 -12.81 -4.83 11.10
C THR A 247 -12.70 -5.03 12.60
N ALA A 248 -13.76 -4.73 13.35
CA ALA A 248 -13.82 -4.99 14.79
C ALA A 248 -13.68 -6.48 15.11
N SER A 249 -14.31 -7.39 14.36
CA SER A 249 -14.13 -8.84 14.54
C SER A 249 -12.78 -9.38 14.04
N MET A 250 -12.11 -8.69 13.11
CA MET A 250 -10.73 -8.98 12.70
C MET A 250 -9.68 -8.48 13.72
N VAL A 251 -10.00 -7.40 14.45
CA VAL A 251 -9.16 -6.80 15.49
C VAL A 251 -9.44 -7.40 16.87
N ALA A 252 -10.67 -7.87 17.10
CA ALA A 252 -11.05 -8.61 18.29
C ALA A 252 -10.05 -9.77 18.45
N PRO A 253 -9.39 -9.88 19.60
CA PRO A 253 -8.47 -10.96 19.84
C PRO A 253 -9.26 -12.26 19.68
N ARG A 254 -9.01 -12.97 18.58
CA ARG A 254 -9.34 -14.39 18.53
C ARG A 254 -8.52 -15.01 19.65
N LEU A 255 -9.19 -15.41 20.72
CA LEU A 255 -8.65 -16.25 21.79
C LEU A 255 -8.42 -17.67 21.26
N GLU A 256 -7.79 -17.80 20.09
CA GLU A 256 -7.26 -19.09 19.66
C GLU A 256 -6.09 -19.39 20.60
N PRO A 257 -6.08 -20.56 21.27
CA PRO A 257 -4.97 -20.94 22.12
C PRO A 257 -3.68 -20.89 21.30
N SER A 258 -2.68 -20.11 21.76
CA SER A 258 -1.38 -20.11 21.08
C SER A 258 -0.79 -21.52 21.02
N GLU A 259 0.08 -21.81 20.06
CA GLU A 259 0.73 -23.12 19.94
C GLU A 259 1.46 -23.56 21.23
N ALA A 260 2.00 -22.62 22.02
CA ALA A 260 2.60 -22.93 23.33
C ALA A 260 1.61 -23.46 24.38
N SER A 261 0.31 -23.28 24.19
CA SER A 261 -0.72 -23.74 25.14
C SER A 261 -0.67 -25.26 25.38
N ARG A 262 -0.25 -26.03 24.36
CA ARG A 262 -0.07 -27.50 24.43
C ARG A 262 1.09 -27.93 25.34
N PHE A 263 2.04 -27.04 25.59
CA PHE A 263 3.22 -27.29 26.43
C PHE A 263 3.05 -26.80 27.87
N LEU A 264 1.94 -26.12 28.16
CA LEU A 264 1.69 -25.63 29.51
C LEU A 264 1.44 -26.80 30.47
N PRO A 265 2.11 -26.85 31.62
CA PRO A 265 1.85 -27.85 32.65
C PRO A 265 0.51 -27.60 33.35
N ALA A 266 0.03 -28.61 34.08
CA ALA A 266 -1.17 -28.48 34.91
C ALA A 266 -0.95 -27.45 36.05
N SER A 267 0.18 -27.53 36.75
CA SER A 267 0.59 -26.52 37.72
C SER A 267 0.92 -25.20 37.02
N ARG A 268 0.44 -24.09 37.59
CA ARG A 268 0.67 -22.73 37.08
C ARG A 268 1.66 -21.94 37.92
N GLU A 269 2.45 -22.63 38.73
CA GLU A 269 3.53 -22.03 39.51
C GLU A 269 4.77 -21.82 38.65
N LEU A 270 5.53 -20.74 38.91
CA LEU A 270 6.70 -20.38 38.10
C LEU A 270 7.74 -21.50 37.95
N PRO A 271 8.12 -22.27 38.99
CA PRO A 271 9.09 -23.34 38.81
C PRO A 271 8.60 -24.44 37.85
N ALA A 272 7.31 -24.78 37.90
CA ALA A 272 6.71 -25.76 37.00
C ALA A 272 6.62 -25.22 35.57
N LEU A 273 6.20 -23.96 35.40
CA LEU A 273 6.14 -23.28 34.11
C LEU A 273 7.54 -23.20 33.47
N ALA A 274 8.56 -22.78 34.23
CA ALA A 274 9.93 -22.68 33.77
C ALA A 274 10.49 -24.05 33.36
N ALA A 275 10.22 -25.10 34.14
CA ALA A 275 10.64 -26.46 33.82
C ALA A 275 10.00 -26.98 32.52
N ALA A 276 8.70 -26.76 32.34
CA ALA A 276 7.99 -27.17 31.13
C ALA A 276 8.41 -26.35 29.89
N ALA A 277 8.69 -25.06 30.06
CA ALA A 277 9.11 -24.18 28.97
C ALA A 277 10.41 -24.64 28.28
N ARG A 278 11.33 -25.29 29.02
CA ARG A 278 12.58 -25.87 28.46
C ARG A 278 12.34 -26.88 27.33
N GLY A 279 11.18 -27.55 27.33
CA GLY A 279 10.79 -28.51 26.31
C GLY A 279 9.93 -27.93 25.19
N CYS A 280 9.69 -26.62 25.16
CA CYS A 280 8.74 -26.01 24.25
C CYS A 280 9.23 -26.02 22.79
N ARG A 281 8.41 -26.57 21.89
CA ARG A 281 8.66 -26.63 20.43
C ARG A 281 7.58 -25.92 19.62
N ALA A 282 6.90 -24.94 20.22
CA ALA A 282 5.74 -24.28 19.64
C ALA A 282 6.04 -23.37 18.42
N CYS A 283 7.32 -23.04 18.17
CA CYS A 283 7.74 -22.26 17.01
C CYS A 283 9.17 -22.63 16.58
N PRO A 284 9.61 -22.29 15.35
CA PRO A 284 10.93 -22.68 14.83
C PRO A 284 12.13 -22.14 15.60
N LEU A 285 11.97 -21.12 16.45
CA LEU A 285 13.09 -20.53 17.19
C LEU A 285 13.81 -21.52 18.12
N HIS A 286 13.11 -22.55 18.61
CA HIS A 286 13.70 -23.58 19.45
C HIS A 286 14.77 -24.43 18.72
N GLU A 287 14.78 -24.44 17.39
CA GLU A 287 15.69 -25.27 16.59
C GLU A 287 17.12 -24.72 16.60
N ARG A 288 17.27 -23.40 16.75
CA ARG A 288 18.56 -22.69 16.68
C ARG A 288 18.98 -22.04 17.99
N ALA A 289 18.06 -21.77 18.89
CA ALA A 289 18.36 -21.26 20.22
C ALA A 289 19.14 -22.31 21.01
N SER A 290 20.07 -21.89 21.86
CA SER A 290 20.83 -22.83 22.71
C SER A 290 19.94 -23.39 23.82
N GLN A 291 19.04 -22.56 24.37
CA GLN A 291 18.08 -22.99 25.38
C GLN A 291 16.90 -22.01 25.48
N THR A 292 15.87 -22.40 26.23
CA THR A 292 14.81 -21.48 26.64
C THR A 292 15.31 -20.53 27.71
N VAL A 293 15.07 -19.23 27.53
CA VAL A 293 15.27 -18.21 28.56
C VAL A 293 13.91 -17.79 29.09
N PHE A 294 13.56 -18.34 30.26
CA PHE A 294 12.32 -18.02 30.96
C PHE A 294 12.44 -16.71 31.76
N GLY A 295 11.35 -16.23 32.35
CA GLY A 295 11.40 -15.08 33.25
C GLY A 295 12.04 -15.40 34.61
N GLU A 296 12.64 -14.39 35.22
CA GLU A 296 13.31 -14.45 36.53
C GLU A 296 12.76 -13.36 37.46
N GLY A 297 12.62 -13.67 38.75
CA GLY A 297 12.18 -12.73 39.78
C GLY A 297 11.17 -13.36 40.75
N PRO A 298 10.68 -12.59 41.74
CA PRO A 298 9.74 -13.09 42.73
C PRO A 298 8.33 -13.29 42.15
N ALA A 299 7.55 -14.18 42.78
CA ALA A 299 6.11 -14.25 42.61
C ALA A 299 5.47 -14.32 44.01
N PRO A 300 4.70 -13.29 44.43
CA PRO A 300 4.31 -12.12 43.64
C PRO A 300 5.46 -11.11 43.42
N ALA A 301 5.37 -10.33 42.35
CA ALA A 301 6.17 -9.12 42.13
C ALA A 301 5.24 -7.95 41.81
N GLU A 302 5.48 -6.75 42.35
CA GLU A 302 4.61 -5.60 42.06
C GLU A 302 4.73 -5.11 40.61
N VAL A 303 5.92 -5.26 40.04
CA VAL A 303 6.25 -4.84 38.67
C VAL A 303 6.77 -6.01 37.87
N MET A 304 6.25 -6.14 36.66
CA MET A 304 6.74 -7.05 35.64
C MET A 304 7.31 -6.28 34.45
N LEU A 305 8.59 -6.50 34.13
CA LEU A 305 9.24 -5.98 32.93
C LEU A 305 9.20 -7.02 31.82
N VAL A 306 8.79 -6.61 30.61
CA VAL A 306 8.67 -7.51 29.46
C VAL A 306 9.47 -6.97 28.28
N GLY A 307 10.52 -7.68 27.87
CA GLY A 307 11.31 -7.41 26.67
C GLY A 307 10.82 -8.12 25.42
N GLU A 308 11.59 -8.03 24.33
CA GLU A 308 11.27 -8.64 23.04
C GLU A 308 11.55 -10.15 23.02
N GLN A 309 12.83 -10.51 23.12
CA GLN A 309 13.35 -11.87 23.09
C GLN A 309 14.72 -11.90 23.80
N PRO A 310 15.28 -13.08 24.12
CA PRO A 310 16.62 -13.19 24.67
C PRO A 310 17.65 -12.74 23.62
N GLY A 311 18.78 -12.18 24.07
CA GLY A 311 19.94 -11.92 23.22
C GLY A 311 20.94 -13.07 23.24
N ASP A 312 22.10 -12.82 22.66
CA ASP A 312 23.16 -13.83 22.51
C ASP A 312 23.70 -14.31 23.86
N THR A 313 23.95 -13.38 24.78
CA THR A 313 24.40 -13.67 26.16
C THR A 313 23.31 -14.41 26.93
N GLU A 314 22.08 -13.91 26.89
CA GLU A 314 20.94 -14.50 27.61
C GLU A 314 20.68 -15.94 27.18
N ASP A 315 20.77 -16.23 25.88
CA ASP A 315 20.54 -17.58 25.35
C ASP A 315 21.65 -18.57 25.74
N ARG A 316 22.89 -18.11 25.98
CA ARG A 316 23.95 -18.99 26.53
C ARG A 316 23.84 -19.21 28.03
N GLU A 317 23.43 -18.17 28.77
CA GLU A 317 23.39 -18.19 30.23
C GLU A 317 22.04 -18.63 30.81
N GLY A 318 20.97 -18.64 30.00
CA GLY A 318 19.63 -19.06 30.41
C GLY A 318 18.86 -18.03 31.25
N ARG A 319 19.32 -16.76 31.31
CA ARG A 319 18.72 -15.72 32.15
C ARG A 319 18.40 -14.44 31.37
N PRO A 320 17.29 -13.74 31.66
CA PRO A 320 16.84 -12.59 30.88
C PRO A 320 17.59 -11.30 31.23
N PHE A 321 17.91 -10.48 30.22
CA PHE A 321 18.57 -9.17 30.36
C PHE A 321 19.94 -9.25 31.07
N LEU A 322 20.86 -10.08 30.58
CA LEU A 322 22.25 -10.17 31.07
C LEU A 322 23.27 -9.42 30.18
N GLY A 323 22.95 -9.24 28.89
CA GLY A 323 23.84 -8.60 27.94
C GLY A 323 23.92 -7.07 28.11
N PRO A 324 24.51 -6.34 27.14
CA PRO A 324 24.69 -4.89 27.22
C PRO A 324 23.38 -4.11 27.45
N ALA A 325 22.27 -4.59 26.87
CA ALA A 325 20.96 -3.99 27.08
C ALA A 325 20.43 -4.20 28.51
N GLY A 326 20.79 -5.33 29.14
CA GLY A 326 20.49 -5.62 30.54
C GLY A 326 21.29 -4.74 31.49
N GLN A 327 22.59 -4.58 31.24
CA GLN A 327 23.45 -3.67 32.01
C GLN A 327 22.92 -2.24 32.00
N LEU A 328 22.54 -1.72 30.83
CA LEU A 328 21.92 -0.39 30.72
C LEU A 328 20.58 -0.31 31.49
N LEU A 329 19.78 -1.38 31.46
CA LEU A 329 18.52 -1.44 32.21
C LEU A 329 18.82 -1.38 33.71
N ASP A 330 19.75 -2.18 34.21
CA ASP A 330 20.10 -2.26 35.63
C ASP A 330 20.65 -0.92 36.14
N GLU A 331 21.53 -0.26 35.38
CA GLU A 331 22.02 1.09 35.70
C GLU A 331 20.88 2.11 35.87
N VAL A 332 19.88 2.06 34.98
CA VAL A 332 18.75 2.99 35.03
C VAL A 332 17.80 2.63 36.17
N LEU A 333 17.52 1.34 36.41
CA LEU A 333 16.70 0.87 37.51
C LEU A 333 17.28 1.34 38.86
N GLU A 334 18.59 1.20 39.05
CA GLU A 334 19.29 1.67 40.25
C GLU A 334 19.11 3.18 40.45
N ARG A 335 19.29 3.98 39.40
CA ARG A 335 19.13 5.45 39.47
C ARG A 335 17.73 5.92 39.82
N VAL A 336 16.70 5.19 39.38
CA VAL A 336 15.30 5.53 39.69
C VAL A 336 14.81 4.89 40.99
N GLY A 337 15.65 4.11 41.67
CA GLY A 337 15.33 3.46 42.94
C GLY A 337 14.46 2.20 42.81
N LEU A 338 14.44 1.56 41.64
CA LEU A 338 13.79 0.26 41.43
C LEU A 338 14.83 -0.86 41.64
N ARG A 339 14.64 -1.66 42.69
CA ARG A 339 15.53 -2.80 42.98
C ARG A 339 15.21 -3.96 42.04
N ARG A 340 16.20 -4.40 41.25
CA ARG A 340 16.05 -5.48 40.25
C ARG A 340 15.45 -6.76 40.84
N GLU A 341 15.85 -7.11 42.05
CA GLU A 341 15.46 -8.35 42.76
C GLU A 341 13.98 -8.33 43.19
N ALA A 342 13.36 -7.15 43.22
CA ALA A 342 11.94 -7.00 43.53
C ALA A 342 11.04 -7.03 42.27
N LEU A 343 11.64 -7.10 41.08
CA LEU A 343 10.93 -7.10 39.80
C LEU A 343 10.88 -8.51 39.24
N TYR A 344 9.79 -8.85 38.55
CA TYR A 344 9.78 -10.01 37.66
C TYR A 344 10.15 -9.56 36.25
N VAL A 345 11.13 -10.20 35.63
CA VAL A 345 11.66 -9.77 34.33
C VAL A 345 11.66 -10.92 33.35
N THR A 346 11.08 -10.69 32.17
CA THR A 346 10.92 -11.71 31.15
C THR A 346 10.89 -11.10 29.74
N ASN A 347 10.68 -11.94 28.72
CA ASN A 347 10.54 -11.53 27.32
C ASN A 347 9.24 -12.04 26.71
N ALA A 348 8.73 -11.39 25.68
CA ALA A 348 7.54 -11.86 24.94
C ALA A 348 7.78 -13.20 24.24
N VAL A 349 9.00 -13.45 23.78
CA VAL A 349 9.46 -14.71 23.18
C VAL A 349 10.56 -15.32 24.04
N LYS A 350 10.57 -16.64 24.23
CA LYS A 350 11.48 -17.34 25.17
C LYS A 350 12.72 -17.96 24.54
N HIS A 351 12.87 -17.90 23.21
CA HIS A 351 14.01 -18.43 22.48
C HIS A 351 14.64 -17.31 21.65
N PHE A 352 15.96 -17.32 21.53
CA PHE A 352 16.67 -16.30 20.76
C PHE A 352 16.55 -16.57 19.25
N GLY A 353 15.88 -15.65 18.54
CA GLY A 353 15.90 -15.62 17.08
C GLY A 353 17.18 -14.96 16.56
N TRP A 354 17.97 -15.69 15.77
CA TRP A 354 19.22 -15.18 15.22
C TRP A 354 19.55 -15.76 13.84
N THR A 355 20.38 -15.03 13.10
CA THR A 355 20.93 -15.40 11.78
C THR A 355 22.45 -15.31 11.77
N GLY A 356 23.09 -15.84 10.73
CA GLY A 356 24.55 -15.94 10.63
C GLY A 356 25.08 -17.28 11.15
N GLU A 357 26.38 -17.29 11.43
CA GLU A 357 27.14 -18.47 11.89
C GLU A 357 27.17 -18.54 13.43
N GLU A 358 27.42 -19.72 14.00
CA GLU A 358 27.44 -19.91 15.46
C GLU A 358 28.44 -19.01 16.18
N LYS A 359 29.58 -18.71 15.54
CA LYS A 359 30.61 -17.80 16.08
C LYS A 359 30.17 -16.34 16.08
N GLN A 360 29.21 -15.96 15.23
CA GLN A 360 28.71 -14.60 15.09
C GLN A 360 27.19 -14.61 14.91
N ARG A 361 26.48 -14.71 16.03
CA ARG A 361 25.02 -14.78 16.05
C ARG A 361 24.42 -13.38 15.99
N LEU A 362 23.81 -13.03 14.86
CA LEU A 362 23.17 -11.74 14.65
C LEU A 362 21.70 -11.82 15.07
N HIS A 363 21.30 -10.93 15.97
CA HIS A 363 19.92 -10.86 16.45
C HIS A 363 18.92 -10.65 15.30
N ALA A 364 17.98 -11.57 15.15
CA ALA A 364 16.88 -11.49 14.20
C ALA A 364 15.57 -11.26 14.97
N LYS A 365 14.88 -10.15 14.65
CA LYS A 365 13.64 -9.77 15.32
C LYS A 365 12.56 -10.87 15.14
N PRO A 366 11.84 -11.28 16.19
CA PRO A 366 10.80 -12.29 16.05
C PRO A 366 9.62 -11.74 15.24
N GLY A 367 9.14 -12.57 14.32
CA GLY A 367 7.97 -12.31 13.51
C GLY A 367 6.67 -12.50 14.30
N ARG A 368 5.55 -12.04 13.71
CA ARG A 368 4.21 -12.13 14.33
C ARG A 368 3.84 -13.56 14.73
N ARG A 369 4.23 -14.56 13.93
CA ARG A 369 3.92 -15.97 14.21
C ARG A 369 4.59 -16.46 15.49
N GLU A 370 5.84 -16.09 15.71
CA GLU A 370 6.61 -16.52 16.89
C GLU A 370 6.11 -15.84 18.16
N VAL A 371 5.82 -14.52 18.08
CA VAL A 371 5.20 -13.78 19.19
C VAL A 371 3.86 -14.39 19.58
N LEU A 372 3.00 -14.69 18.60
CA LEU A 372 1.71 -15.32 18.86
C LEU A 372 1.88 -16.74 19.40
N ALA A 373 2.80 -17.54 18.87
CA ALA A 373 3.05 -18.90 19.33
C ALA A 373 3.51 -18.95 20.79
N CYS A 374 4.34 -17.99 21.22
CA CYS A 374 4.89 -17.93 22.58
C CYS A 374 3.94 -17.30 23.61
N LYS A 375 2.84 -16.68 23.16
CA LYS A 375 1.95 -15.85 23.99
C LYS A 375 1.41 -16.55 25.24
N ALA A 376 1.08 -17.83 25.18
CA ALA A 376 0.62 -18.58 26.35
C ALA A 376 1.63 -18.61 27.51
N TRP A 377 2.94 -18.61 27.23
CA TRP A 377 3.95 -18.55 28.30
C TRP A 377 3.90 -17.20 29.01
N LEU A 378 3.80 -16.11 28.25
CA LEU A 378 3.70 -14.76 28.81
C LEU A 378 2.43 -14.59 29.64
N GLU A 379 1.28 -15.08 29.14
CA GLU A 379 0.02 -15.03 29.88
C GLU A 379 0.07 -15.90 31.15
N ALA A 380 0.74 -17.06 31.10
CA ALA A 380 0.94 -17.89 32.28
C ALA A 380 1.86 -17.24 33.33
N GLU A 381 2.93 -16.56 32.91
CA GLU A 381 3.79 -15.79 33.82
C GLU A 381 3.02 -14.64 34.46
N VAL A 382 2.26 -13.87 33.69
CA VAL A 382 1.42 -12.78 34.22
C VAL A 382 0.43 -13.31 35.25
N ALA A 383 -0.24 -14.44 34.96
CA ALA A 383 -1.19 -15.06 35.86
C ALA A 383 -0.54 -15.59 37.15
N ALA A 384 0.69 -16.09 37.07
CA ALA A 384 1.44 -16.59 38.22
C ALA A 384 1.99 -15.45 39.10
N VAL A 385 2.58 -14.43 38.48
CA VAL A 385 3.23 -13.28 39.15
C VAL A 385 2.21 -12.31 39.73
N ARG A 386 1.07 -12.14 39.04
CA ARG A 386 0.00 -11.17 39.38
C ARG A 386 0.54 -9.75 39.61
N PRO A 387 1.24 -9.15 38.62
CA PRO A 387 1.83 -7.84 38.78
C PRO A 387 0.76 -6.74 38.93
N ARG A 388 1.06 -5.73 39.76
CA ARG A 388 0.25 -4.50 39.84
C ARG A 388 0.50 -3.62 38.62
N MET A 389 1.74 -3.62 38.13
CA MET A 389 2.16 -2.89 36.94
C MET A 389 2.96 -3.74 35.95
N ILE A 390 2.64 -3.65 34.66
CA ILE A 390 3.43 -4.25 33.57
C ILE A 390 4.10 -3.13 32.76
N VAL A 391 5.41 -3.28 32.49
CA VAL A 391 6.18 -2.35 31.67
C VAL A 391 6.76 -3.09 30.47
N CYS A 392 6.28 -2.75 29.29
CA CYS A 392 6.79 -3.30 28.03
C CYS A 392 7.98 -2.49 27.51
N LEU A 393 9.13 -3.14 27.41
CA LEU A 393 10.36 -2.60 26.86
C LEU A 393 10.35 -2.83 25.34
N GLY A 394 9.95 -1.81 24.59
CA GLY A 394 9.89 -1.84 23.13
C GLY A 394 8.55 -2.28 22.53
N ALA A 395 8.45 -2.11 21.20
CA ALA A 395 7.20 -2.32 20.47
C ALA A 395 6.75 -3.78 20.46
N THR A 396 7.67 -4.74 20.35
CA THR A 396 7.31 -6.16 20.22
C THR A 396 6.70 -6.71 21.50
N ALA A 397 7.26 -6.34 22.67
CA ALA A 397 6.68 -6.65 23.97
C ALA A 397 5.25 -6.12 24.09
N ALA A 398 5.05 -4.85 23.71
CA ALA A 398 3.73 -4.23 23.74
C ALA A 398 2.72 -4.88 22.77
N GLN A 399 3.18 -5.23 21.57
CA GLN A 399 2.37 -5.91 20.55
C GLN A 399 1.98 -7.33 20.95
N ALA A 400 2.73 -7.99 21.83
CA ALA A 400 2.36 -9.31 22.37
C ALA A 400 1.06 -9.23 23.20
N PHE A 401 0.83 -8.11 23.88
CA PHE A 401 -0.39 -7.83 24.64
C PHE A 401 -1.49 -7.21 23.77
N LEU A 402 -1.21 -6.05 23.20
CA LEU A 402 -2.21 -5.18 22.56
C LEU A 402 -2.38 -5.43 21.05
N GLY A 403 -1.64 -6.40 20.51
CA GLY A 403 -1.68 -6.78 19.10
C GLY A 403 -0.87 -5.85 18.18
N PRO A 404 -0.83 -6.18 16.88
CA PRO A 404 0.08 -5.55 15.90
C PRO A 404 -0.23 -4.08 15.61
N GLY A 405 -1.39 -3.56 16.04
CA GLY A 405 -1.77 -2.16 15.87
C GLY A 405 -1.01 -1.19 16.77
N PHE A 406 -0.38 -1.69 17.85
CA PHE A 406 0.31 -0.85 18.83
C PHE A 406 1.51 -0.10 18.22
N ARG A 407 1.63 1.19 18.52
CA ARG A 407 2.68 2.09 18.03
C ARG A 407 3.41 2.76 19.21
N ILE A 408 4.65 2.33 19.46
CA ILE A 408 5.45 2.85 20.59
C ILE A 408 5.62 4.37 20.54
N ASN A 409 5.85 4.96 19.37
CA ASN A 409 6.07 6.41 19.23
C ASN A 409 4.86 7.27 19.64
N LEU A 410 3.64 6.70 19.65
CA LEU A 410 2.42 7.42 20.01
C LEU A 410 1.98 7.18 21.46
N SER A 411 2.43 6.09 22.08
CA SER A 411 1.94 5.60 23.37
C SER A 411 3.02 5.47 24.44
N ARG A 412 4.27 5.84 24.14
CA ARG A 412 5.40 5.80 25.08
C ARG A 412 5.07 6.60 26.33
N GLY A 413 5.33 6.03 27.51
CA GLY A 413 5.18 6.70 28.80
C GLY A 413 3.73 6.94 29.25
N GLN A 414 2.74 6.57 28.43
CA GLN A 414 1.33 6.62 28.81
C GLN A 414 0.98 5.41 29.67
N VAL A 415 0.32 5.67 30.80
CA VAL A 415 -0.13 4.66 31.74
C VAL A 415 -1.64 4.48 31.59
N PHE A 416 -2.08 3.23 31.45
CA PHE A 416 -3.50 2.88 31.38
C PHE A 416 -3.76 1.48 31.95
N GLU A 417 -5.03 1.17 32.21
CA GLU A 417 -5.47 -0.13 32.72
C GLU A 417 -5.57 -1.17 31.61
N THR A 418 -5.26 -2.43 31.94
CA THR A 418 -5.42 -3.57 31.03
C THR A 418 -5.96 -4.79 31.78
N PRO A 419 -6.50 -5.81 31.09
CA PRO A 419 -6.92 -7.06 31.74
C PRO A 419 -5.81 -7.80 32.50
N TRP A 420 -4.53 -7.47 32.23
CA TRP A 420 -3.36 -8.13 32.82
C TRP A 420 -2.83 -7.44 34.08
N ALA A 421 -3.05 -6.14 34.23
CA ALA A 421 -2.54 -5.34 35.36
C ALA A 421 -3.29 -4.00 35.50
N LYS A 422 -3.37 -3.50 36.74
CA LYS A 422 -3.98 -2.19 37.08
C LYS A 422 -3.21 -1.01 36.47
N ALA A 423 -1.93 -1.17 36.20
CA ALA A 423 -1.17 -0.21 35.42
C ALA A 423 -0.38 -0.93 34.32
N TRP A 424 -0.40 -0.36 33.13
CA TRP A 424 0.36 -0.86 32.00
C TRP A 424 1.00 0.32 31.28
N MET A 425 2.27 0.16 30.91
CA MET A 425 3.02 1.18 30.19
C MET A 425 3.97 0.53 29.18
N ALA A 426 4.26 1.22 28.08
CA ALA A 426 5.37 0.87 27.19
C ALA A 426 6.40 1.98 27.13
N THR A 427 7.68 1.59 27.01
CA THR A 427 8.81 2.51 26.82
C THR A 427 9.78 1.95 25.77
N PHE A 428 10.88 2.65 25.51
CA PHE A 428 11.92 2.19 24.61
C PHE A 428 12.58 0.90 25.12
N HIS A 429 13.05 0.08 24.17
CA HIS A 429 13.88 -1.07 24.52
C HIS A 429 15.32 -0.58 24.78
N PRO A 430 16.02 -1.01 25.85
CA PRO A 430 17.38 -0.56 26.14
C PRO A 430 18.37 -0.77 24.98
N SER A 431 18.25 -1.87 24.25
CA SER A 431 19.08 -2.11 23.04
C SER A 431 18.91 -1.06 21.94
N ALA A 432 17.76 -0.37 21.86
CA ALA A 432 17.54 0.70 20.89
C ALA A 432 18.37 1.94 21.24
N LEU A 433 18.57 2.23 22.52
CA LEU A 433 19.41 3.34 23.00
C LEU A 433 20.88 3.09 22.62
N LEU A 434 21.36 1.85 22.79
CA LEU A 434 22.72 1.45 22.42
C LEU A 434 22.99 1.55 20.92
N ARG A 435 21.94 1.44 20.09
CA ARG A 435 22.04 1.49 18.62
C ARG A 435 21.86 2.89 18.03
N MET A 436 21.67 3.93 18.86
CA MET A 436 21.58 5.30 18.36
C MET A 436 22.88 5.74 17.68
N PRO A 437 22.80 6.43 16.52
CA PRO A 437 23.96 6.72 15.68
C PRO A 437 24.89 7.77 16.28
N ASP A 438 24.36 8.71 17.07
CA ASP A 438 25.10 9.80 17.67
C ASP A 438 24.85 9.90 19.18
N GLU A 439 25.82 10.50 19.89
CA GLU A 439 25.82 10.58 21.35
C GLU A 439 24.69 11.45 21.89
N ARG A 440 24.28 12.49 21.16
CA ARG A 440 23.19 13.37 21.58
C ARG A 440 21.86 12.63 21.55
N SER A 441 21.53 11.97 20.45
CA SER A 441 20.32 11.14 20.33
C SER A 441 20.29 10.03 21.37
N ARG A 442 21.45 9.41 21.66
CA ARG A 442 21.59 8.41 22.73
C ARG A 442 21.29 8.99 24.11
N ALA A 443 21.87 10.15 24.43
CA ALA A 443 21.64 10.83 25.70
C ALA A 443 20.16 11.26 25.87
N GLU A 444 19.55 11.83 24.83
CA GLU A 444 18.13 12.21 24.83
C GLU A 444 17.22 10.99 25.00
N ALA A 445 17.48 9.89 24.27
CA ALA A 445 16.72 8.66 24.40
C ALA A 445 16.87 8.02 25.79
N ARG A 446 18.07 8.09 26.38
CA ARG A 446 18.32 7.64 27.75
C ARG A 446 17.56 8.49 28.77
N ALA A 447 17.58 9.81 28.63
CA ALA A 447 16.83 10.70 29.52
C ALA A 447 15.32 10.40 29.50
N HIS A 448 14.74 10.19 28.32
CA HIS A 448 13.33 9.76 28.20
C HIS A 448 13.06 8.39 28.82
N PHE A 449 13.98 7.44 28.65
CA PHE A 449 13.85 6.12 29.25
C PHE A 449 13.92 6.17 30.78
N GLU A 450 14.83 6.97 31.35
CA GLU A 450 14.88 7.23 32.79
C GLU A 450 13.60 7.92 33.29
N GLU A 451 13.05 8.89 32.55
CA GLU A 451 11.78 9.55 32.89
C GLU A 451 10.62 8.56 32.95
N ASP A 452 10.51 7.68 31.96
CA ASP A 452 9.48 6.64 31.93
C ASP A 452 9.62 5.70 33.13
N LEU A 453 10.83 5.28 33.49
CA LEU A 453 11.05 4.42 34.66
C LEU A 453 10.84 5.14 36.00
N ARG A 454 11.04 6.46 36.10
CA ARG A 454 10.58 7.24 37.26
C ARG A 454 9.06 7.24 37.37
N ARG A 455 8.35 7.38 36.24
CA ARG A 455 6.89 7.34 36.19
C ARG A 455 6.33 6.00 36.69
N VAL A 456 7.05 4.90 36.51
CA VAL A 456 6.70 3.59 37.10
C VAL A 456 6.63 3.69 38.63
N VAL A 457 7.64 4.29 39.27
CA VAL A 457 7.68 4.48 40.72
C VAL A 457 6.51 5.34 41.20
N ASP A 458 6.27 6.46 40.53
CA ASP A 458 5.18 7.38 40.88
C ASP A 458 3.81 6.71 40.73
N THR A 459 3.62 5.93 39.66
CA THR A 459 2.39 5.19 39.40
C THR A 459 2.15 4.13 40.48
N LEU A 460 3.17 3.34 40.85
CA LEU A 460 3.04 2.33 41.90
C LEU A 460 2.63 2.91 43.25
N ARG A 461 3.17 4.09 43.60
CA ARG A 461 2.79 4.82 44.81
C ARG A 461 1.35 5.32 44.78
N ALA A 462 0.85 5.68 43.60
CA ALA A 462 -0.52 6.16 43.42
C ALA A 462 -1.56 5.03 43.32
N LEU A 463 -1.14 3.81 42.95
CA LEU A 463 -2.06 2.68 42.85
C LEU A 463 -2.58 2.28 44.25
N PRO A 464 -3.89 2.06 44.41
CA PRO A 464 -4.45 1.57 45.67
C PRO A 464 -3.88 0.17 45.99
N ALA A 465 -3.58 -0.04 47.27
CA ALA A 465 -3.04 -1.29 47.80
C ALA A 465 -3.85 -2.51 47.34
#